data_AF-A0A285EH87-F1
#
_entry.id   AF-A0A285EH87-F1
#
_cell.length_a   1.000
_cell.length_b   1.000
_cell.length_c   1.000
_cell.angle_alpha   90.00
_cell.angle_beta   90.00
_cell.angle_gamma   90.00
#
_symmetry.space_group_name_H-M   'P 1'
#
loop_
_entity.id
_entity.type
_entity.pdbx_description
1 polymer ?
#
loop_
_entity_poly.entity_id
_entity_poly.type
_entity_poly.pdbx_seq_one_letter_code
_entity_poly.pdbx_strand_id
1 'polypeptide(L)' 'MSLILTATGPATTAGIQDVLEADFARARAALAEARREQAGKDTPRHRATVAECTARVDAVLDMYLAARAARVTP' A
#
# COMPACT_ATOMS: atom_id res chain seq x y z
N MET A 1 10.38 -0.24 -22.90
CA MET A 1 9.83 0.79 -22.01
C MET A 1 10.53 0.62 -20.68
N SER A 2 11.62 1.37 -20.46
CA SER A 2 12.51 1.19 -19.31
C SER A 2 12.25 2.29 -18.28
N LEU A 3 12.10 1.91 -17.01
CA LEU A 3 12.15 2.84 -15.89
C LEU A 3 13.35 2.45 -15.03
N ILE A 4 14.39 3.27 -15.10
CA ILE A 4 15.56 3.16 -14.22
C ILE A 4 15.21 3.96 -12.97
N LEU A 5 14.94 3.27 -11.86
CA LEU A 5 14.73 3.90 -10.56
C LEU A 5 16.02 3.79 -9.76
N THR A 6 16.96 4.71 -9.97
CA THR A 6 18.12 4.89 -9.08
C THR A 6 17.90 6.13 -8.25
N ALA A 7 17.43 5.93 -7.02
CA ALA A 7 17.57 6.87 -5.93
C ALA A 7 18.09 6.11 -4.72
N THR A 8 19.41 5.88 -4.69
CA THR A 8 20.11 5.41 -3.49
C THR A 8 20.71 6.63 -2.79
N GLY A 9 19.86 7.40 -2.13
CA GLY A 9 20.26 8.24 -1.01
C GLY A 9 19.91 7.51 0.29
N PRO A 10 20.56 7.80 1.43
CA PRO A 10 20.12 7.25 2.71
C PRO A 10 18.67 7.70 2.92
N ALA A 11 17.74 6.76 2.84
CA ALA A 11 16.34 7.03 3.08
C ALA A 11 16.21 7.43 4.55
N THR A 12 16.16 8.74 4.79
CA THR A 12 15.79 9.26 6.11
C THR A 12 14.40 8.74 6.42
N THR A 13 14.11 8.51 7.70
CA THR A 13 12.83 7.92 8.09
C THR A 13 11.62 8.76 7.64
N ALA A 14 11.80 10.08 7.44
CA ALA A 14 10.83 10.95 6.79
C ALA A 14 10.52 10.50 5.34
N GLY A 15 11.53 10.20 4.53
CA GLY A 15 11.33 9.71 3.16
C GLY A 15 10.64 8.34 3.09
N ILE A 16 10.84 7.47 4.09
CA ILE A 16 10.11 6.19 4.19
C ILE A 16 8.63 6.43 4.50
N GLN A 17 8.29 7.41 5.36
CA GLN A 17 6.89 7.74 5.64
C GLN A 17 6.17 8.27 4.42
N ASP A 18 6.78 9.20 3.68
CA ASP A 18 6.16 9.79 2.49
C ASP A 18 5.84 8.72 1.43
N VAL A 19 6.75 7.74 1.27
CA VAL A 19 6.54 6.59 0.37
C VAL A 19 5.37 5.71 0.86
N LEU A 20 5.34 5.38 2.14
CA LEU A 20 4.26 4.56 2.71
C LEU A 20 2.90 5.26 2.66
N GLU A 21 2.85 6.59 2.83
CA GLU A 21 1.62 7.37 2.67
C GLU A 21 1.11 7.35 1.22
N ALA A 22 2.01 7.49 0.25
CA ALA A 22 1.68 7.40 -1.17
C ALA A 22 1.18 5.98 -1.54
N ASP A 23 1.83 4.94 -1.03
CA ASP A 23 1.43 3.55 -1.25
C ASP A 23 0.09 3.23 -0.58
N PHE A 24 -0.16 3.77 0.63
CA PHE A 24 -1.44 3.63 1.31
C PHE A 24 -2.58 4.28 0.51
N ALA A 25 -2.36 5.50 0.01
CA ALA A 25 -3.34 6.19 -0.83
C ALA A 25 -3.67 5.39 -2.10
N ARG A 26 -2.66 4.81 -2.75
CA ARG A 26 -2.84 3.96 -3.93
C ARG A 26 -3.58 2.66 -3.61
N ALA A 27 -3.20 1.97 -2.54
CA ALA A 27 -3.86 0.74 -2.11
C ALA A 27 -5.33 0.97 -1.75
N ARG A 28 -5.63 2.09 -1.07
CA ARG A 28 -7.01 2.49 -0.74
C ARG A 28 -7.83 2.80 -1.98
N ALA A 29 -7.27 3.51 -2.96
CA ALA A 29 -7.94 3.79 -4.22
C ALA A 29 -8.27 2.50 -4.99
N ALA A 30 -7.32 1.56 -5.04
CA ALA A 30 -7.53 0.25 -5.67
C ALA A 30 -8.63 -0.57 -4.96
N LEU A 31 -8.65 -0.59 -3.62
CA LEU A 31 -9.71 -1.25 -2.86
C LEU A 31 -11.09 -0.63 -3.12
N ALA A 32 -11.16 0.70 -3.21
CA ALA A 32 -12.41 1.39 -3.52
C ALA A 32 -12.93 1.06 -4.92
N GLU A 33 -12.03 0.89 -5.91
CA GLU A 33 -12.41 0.43 -7.26
C GLU A 33 -12.88 -1.02 -7.23
N ALA A 34 -12.13 -1.92 -6.59
CA ALA A 34 -12.50 -3.33 -6.47
C ALA A 34 -13.88 -3.52 -5.81
N ARG A 35 -14.20 -2.70 -4.80
CA ARG A 35 -15.54 -2.69 -4.19
C ARG A 35 -16.63 -2.17 -5.12
N ARG A 36 -16.33 -1.17 -5.96
CA ARG A 36 -17.27 -0.69 -6.99
C ARG A 36 -17.56 -1.77 -8.02
N GLU A 37 -16.54 -2.49 -8.49
CA GLU A 37 -16.70 -3.64 -9.39
C GLU A 37 -17.53 -4.77 -8.74
N GLN A 38 -17.24 -5.11 -7.48
CA GLN A 38 -18.02 -6.10 -6.73
C GLN A 38 -19.48 -5.67 -6.57
N ALA A 39 -19.74 -4.39 -6.27
CA ALA A 39 -21.09 -3.87 -6.11
C ALA A 39 -21.89 -3.92 -7.42
N GLY A 40 -21.23 -3.71 -8.57
CA GLY A 40 -21.86 -3.87 -9.87
C GLY A 40 -22.27 -5.32 -10.16
N LYS A 41 -21.42 -6.29 -9.79
CA LYS A 41 -21.74 -7.72 -9.85
C LYS A 41 -20.84 -8.51 -8.90
N ASP A 42 -21.42 -9.20 -7.92
CA ASP A 42 -20.61 -10.04 -7.05
C ASP A 42 -20.20 -11.34 -7.79
N THR A 43 -18.90 -11.48 -8.03
CA THR A 43 -18.32 -12.68 -8.64
C THR A 43 -17.15 -13.19 -7.79
N PRO A 44 -16.81 -14.49 -7.84
CA PRO A 44 -15.62 -15.01 -7.16
C PRO A 44 -14.35 -14.22 -7.49
N ARG A 45 -14.20 -13.79 -8.75
CA ARG A 45 -13.09 -12.94 -9.20
C ARG A 45 -13.07 -11.61 -8.46
N HIS A 46 -14.19 -10.89 -8.40
CA HIS A 46 -14.24 -9.60 -7.69
C HIS A 46 -14.00 -9.75 -6.19
N ARG A 47 -14.49 -10.82 -5.56
CA ARG A 47 -14.17 -11.11 -4.15
C ARG A 47 -12.67 -11.35 -3.94
N ALA A 48 -12.02 -12.08 -4.84
CA ALA A 48 -10.58 -12.29 -4.80
C ALA A 48 -9.82 -10.96 -4.97
N THR A 49 -10.23 -10.11 -5.91
CA THR A 49 -9.63 -8.78 -6.10
C THR A 49 -9.78 -7.91 -4.84
N VAL A 50 -10.95 -7.90 -4.21
CA VAL A 50 -11.16 -7.16 -2.95
C VAL A 50 -10.25 -7.69 -1.85
N ALA A 51 -10.15 -9.01 -1.69
CA ALA A 51 -9.26 -9.62 -0.70
C ALA A 51 -7.78 -9.26 -0.96
N GLU A 52 -7.33 -9.28 -2.22
CA GLU A 52 -5.99 -8.86 -2.60
C GLU A 52 -5.74 -7.38 -2.29
N CYS A 53 -6.67 -6.49 -2.64
CA CYS A 53 -6.55 -5.07 -2.33
C CYS A 53 -6.53 -4.81 -0.82
N THR A 54 -7.34 -5.54 -0.03
CA THR A 54 -7.32 -5.45 1.43
C THR A 54 -5.97 -5.91 1.99
N ALA A 55 -5.44 -7.05 1.55
CA ALA A 55 -4.13 -7.52 2.00
C ALA A 55 -2.99 -6.53 1.70
N ARG A 56 -3.06 -5.81 0.58
CA ARG A 56 -2.11 -4.74 0.26
C ARG A 56 -2.21 -3.55 1.21
N VAL A 57 -3.43 -3.15 1.60
CA VAL A 57 -3.64 -2.08 2.59
C VAL A 57 -3.04 -2.50 3.93
N ASP A 58 -3.32 -3.72 4.38
CA ASP A 58 -2.80 -4.25 5.65
C ASP A 58 -1.27 -4.29 5.65
N ALA A 59 -0.65 -4.76 4.57
CA ALA A 59 0.81 -4.79 4.44
C ALA A 59 1.44 -3.39 4.54
N VAL A 60 0.83 -2.36 3.94
CA VAL A 60 1.35 -0.98 4.04
C VAL A 60 1.22 -0.45 5.49
N LEU A 61 0.12 -0.77 6.17
CA LEU A 61 -0.07 -0.40 7.58
C LEU A 61 0.95 -1.11 8.48
N ASP A 62 1.22 -2.39 8.26
CA ASP A 62 2.24 -3.13 8.99
C ASP A 62 3.64 -2.53 8.79
N MET A 63 3.99 -2.16 7.56
CA MET A 63 5.25 -1.46 7.27
C MET A 63 5.33 -0.09 7.94
N TYR A 64 4.23 0.67 7.98
CA TYR A 64 4.15 1.94 8.70
C TYR A 64 4.37 1.76 10.20
N LEU A 65 3.71 0.78 10.80
CA LEU A 65 3.86 0.44 12.21
C LEU A 65 5.29 0.00 12.53
N ALA A 66 5.90 -0.83 11.68
CA ALA A 66 7.30 -1.23 11.82
C ALA A 66 8.28 -0.05 11.72
N ALA A 67 8.09 0.83 10.72
CA ALA A 67 8.90 2.04 10.55
C ALA A 67 8.72 3.05 11.70
N ARG A 68 7.55 3.06 12.34
CA ARG A 68 7.30 3.84 13.55
C ARG A 68 7.97 3.21 14.77
N ALA A 69 7.87 1.89 14.95
CA ALA A 69 8.49 1.18 16.06
C ALA A 69 10.02 1.31 16.05
N ALA A 70 10.65 1.21 14.87
CA ALA A 70 12.09 1.39 14.70
C ALA A 70 12.61 2.78 15.11
N ARG A 71 11.74 3.80 15.16
CA ARG A 71 12.08 5.14 15.67
C ARG A 71 12.00 5.28 17.19
N VAL A 72 11.33 4.35 17.87
CA VAL A 72 11.05 4.44 19.32
C VAL A 72 12.07 3.63 20.13
N THR A 73 12.89 2.79 19.50
CA THR A 73 14.05 2.14 20.12
C THR A 73 15.21 3.14 20.27
N PRO A 74 15.65 3.47 21.52
CA PRO A 74 16.81 4.32 21.78
C PRO A 74 18.14 3.64 21.45
#